data_AF-A0AB74HRG5-F1
#
_entry.id   AF-A0AB74HRG5-F1
#
_cell.length_a   1.000
_cell.length_b   1.000
_cell.length_c   1.000
_cell.angle_alpha   90.00
_cell.angle_beta   90.00
_cell.angle_gamma   90.00
#
_symmetry.space_group_name_H-M   'P 1'
#
loop_
_entity.id
_entity.type
_entity.pdbx_description
1 polymer ?
#
loop_
_entity_poly.entity_id
_entity_poly.type
_entity_poly.pdbx_seq_one_letter_code
_entity_poly.pdbx_strand_id
1 'polypeptide(L)'
;MTKEQVMALLPTSEIEIKLEDAEGLKRFAFLNERDRFDEVQLEVFDEEEPWPNHLPIIGYEDFLGDLVCVDLKTNEVVIVDHETFEVEETLSTSVNDWLR
;
A
#
# COMPACT_ATOMS: atom_id res chain seq x y z
N MET A 1 12.48 -7.66 -1.44
CA MET A 1 11.39 -8.63 -1.15
C MET A 1 10.71 -9.00 -2.47
N THR A 2 10.01 -10.14 -2.59
CA THR A 2 9.21 -10.47 -3.80
C THR A 2 7.72 -10.18 -3.60
N LYS A 3 6.98 -10.05 -4.70
CA LYS A 3 5.52 -9.86 -4.69
C LYS A 3 4.80 -11.01 -3.94
N GLU A 4 5.23 -12.25 -4.14
CA GLU A 4 4.66 -13.43 -3.48
C GLU A 4 4.93 -13.43 -1.97
N GLN A 5 6.09 -12.92 -1.55
CA GLN A 5 6.40 -12.76 -0.12
C GLN A 5 5.51 -11.71 0.52
N VAL A 6 5.27 -10.57 -0.15
CA VAL A 6 4.34 -9.53 0.34
C VAL A 6 2.93 -10.11 0.44
N MET A 7 2.44 -10.76 -0.63
CA MET A 7 1.12 -11.40 -0.64
C MET A 7 0.94 -12.39 0.52
N ALA A 8 1.97 -13.19 0.82
CA ALA A 8 1.91 -14.15 1.91
C ALA A 8 1.80 -13.51 3.32
N LEU A 9 2.23 -12.25 3.47
CA LEU A 9 2.15 -11.48 4.71
C LEU A 9 0.81 -10.77 4.89
N LEU A 10 0.06 -10.53 3.81
CA LEU A 10 -1.22 -9.85 3.88
C LEU A 10 -2.26 -10.61 4.72
N PRO A 11 -3.16 -9.89 5.39
CA PRO A 11 -4.17 -10.49 6.24
C PRO A 11 -5.21 -11.29 5.43
N THR A 12 -5.95 -12.18 6.09
CA THR A 12 -7.05 -12.94 5.47
C THR A 12 -8.34 -12.16 5.31
N SER A 13 -8.40 -10.96 5.89
CA SER A 13 -9.53 -10.02 5.83
C SER A 13 -8.96 -8.62 5.84
N GLU A 14 -9.69 -7.65 5.30
CA GLU A 14 -9.27 -6.24 5.37
C GLU A 14 -9.03 -5.81 6.83
N ILE A 15 -7.96 -5.05 7.07
CA ILE A 15 -7.67 -4.48 8.40
C ILE A 15 -7.44 -2.98 8.30
N GLU A 16 -7.89 -2.27 9.33
CA GLU A 16 -7.67 -0.84 9.52
C GLU A 16 -6.44 -0.63 10.41
N ILE A 17 -5.50 0.21 9.97
CA ILE A 17 -4.33 0.64 10.73
C ILE A 17 -4.40 2.15 10.91
N LYS A 18 -4.34 2.61 12.17
CA LYS A 18 -4.28 4.04 12.47
C LYS A 18 -2.91 4.61 12.08
N LEU A 19 -2.91 5.70 11.30
CA LEU A 19 -1.70 6.45 10.94
C LEU A 19 -1.44 7.64 11.89
N GLU A 20 -0.32 8.32 11.70
CA GLU A 20 -0.06 9.59 12.37
C GLU A 20 -1.06 10.66 11.89
N ASP A 21 -1.62 11.42 12.83
CA ASP A 21 -2.58 12.46 12.54
C ASP A 21 -1.91 13.56 11.69
N ALA A 22 -2.50 13.94 10.55
CA ALA A 22 -2.02 15.05 9.73
C ALA A 22 -3.01 16.22 9.80
N GLU A 23 -2.50 17.44 9.93
CA GLU A 23 -3.32 18.66 10.02
C GLU A 23 -4.42 18.62 11.11
N GLY A 24 -4.24 17.80 12.15
CA GLY A 24 -5.22 17.60 13.22
C GLY A 24 -6.39 16.68 12.87
N LEU A 25 -6.33 16.00 11.71
CA LEU A 25 -7.28 14.99 11.28
C LEU A 25 -6.70 13.60 11.51
N LYS A 26 -7.58 12.68 11.93
CA LYS A 26 -7.22 11.26 12.05
C LYS A 26 -7.15 10.66 10.66
N ARG A 27 -6.12 9.86 10.42
CA ARG A 27 -5.87 9.14 9.17
C ARG A 27 -5.81 7.65 9.43
N PHE A 28 -6.25 6.87 8.46
CA PHE A 28 -6.27 5.43 8.53
C PHE A 28 -5.81 4.82 7.20
N ALA A 29 -5.00 3.77 7.29
CA ALA A 29 -4.68 2.90 6.17
C ALA A 29 -5.54 1.65 6.25
N PHE A 30 -6.19 1.31 5.13
CA PHE A 30 -6.95 0.08 4.96
C PHE A 30 -6.12 -0.90 4.15
N LEU A 31 -5.75 -2.00 4.78
CA LEU A 31 -4.97 -3.06 4.16
C LEU A 31 -5.87 -4.11 3.54
N ASN A 32 -5.68 -4.34 2.25
CA ASN A 32 -6.43 -5.33 1.51
C ASN A 32 -6.17 -6.75 2.06
N GLU A 33 -7.20 -7.57 1.98
CA GLU A 33 -7.05 -9.00 2.19
C GLU A 33 -6.22 -9.64 1.07
N ARG A 34 -5.43 -10.64 1.45
CA ARG A 34 -4.53 -11.37 0.55
C ARG A 34 -5.21 -11.86 -0.73
N ASP A 35 -6.45 -12.33 -0.62
CA ASP A 35 -7.15 -12.95 -1.75
C ASP A 35 -7.52 -11.93 -2.84
N ARG A 36 -7.55 -10.63 -2.50
CA ARG A 36 -7.75 -9.52 -3.44
C ARG A 36 -6.46 -8.94 -4.00
N PHE A 37 -5.31 -9.44 -3.60
CA PHE A 37 -4.03 -8.80 -3.92
C PHE A 37 -3.80 -8.64 -5.42
N ASP A 38 -4.04 -9.69 -6.22
CA ASP A 38 -3.89 -9.63 -7.68
C ASP A 38 -5.00 -8.82 -8.36
N GLU A 39 -6.22 -8.84 -7.82
CA GLU A 39 -7.35 -8.04 -8.32
C GLU A 39 -7.04 -6.54 -8.21
N VAL A 40 -6.60 -6.10 -7.03
CA VAL A 40 -6.31 -4.68 -6.77
C VAL A 40 -5.17 -4.17 -7.65
N GLN A 41 -4.17 -5.01 -7.97
CA GLN A 41 -3.14 -4.56 -8.90
C GLN A 41 -3.76 -4.21 -10.25
N LEU A 42 -4.71 -5.01 -10.74
CA LEU A 42 -5.39 -4.85 -12.03
C LEU A 42 -6.34 -3.66 -12.09
N GLU A 43 -6.98 -3.32 -10.96
CA GLU A 43 -7.92 -2.19 -10.88
C GLU A 43 -7.26 -0.83 -11.11
N VAL A 44 -5.98 -0.70 -10.73
CA VAL A 44 -5.22 0.56 -10.82
C VAL A 44 -4.45 0.69 -12.14
N PHE A 45 -4.38 -0.35 -12.96
CA PHE A 45 -3.76 -0.24 -14.29
C PHE A 45 -4.64 0.58 -15.23
N ASP A 46 -4.20 1.80 -15.52
CA ASP A 46 -4.49 2.43 -16.81
C ASP A 46 -3.60 1.78 -17.89
N GLU A 47 -4.17 1.45 -19.06
CA GLU A 47 -3.42 0.88 -20.18
C GLU A 47 -2.37 1.86 -20.73
N GLU A 48 -2.56 3.17 -20.52
CA GLU A 48 -1.62 4.20 -20.97
C GLU A 48 -0.45 4.44 -19.99
N GLU A 49 -0.69 4.33 -18.68
CA GLU A 49 0.31 4.53 -17.62
C GLU A 49 0.29 3.39 -16.58
N PRO A 50 1.05 2.31 -16.82
CA PRO A 50 0.98 1.13 -15.97
C PRO A 50 1.61 1.38 -14.60
N TRP A 51 0.97 0.86 -13.54
CA TRP A 51 1.48 0.95 -12.18
C TRP A 51 2.88 0.32 -12.05
N PRO A 52 3.82 0.93 -11.30
CA PRO A 52 5.17 0.41 -11.17
C PRO A 52 5.22 -0.98 -10.51
N ASN A 53 5.70 -1.99 -11.22
CA ASN A 53 5.81 -3.39 -10.72
C ASN A 53 6.62 -3.57 -9.41
N HIS A 54 7.44 -2.59 -9.03
CA HIS A 54 8.23 -2.65 -7.81
C HIS A 54 7.51 -2.09 -6.58
N LEU A 55 6.30 -1.54 -6.76
CA LEU A 55 5.44 -0.95 -5.73
C LEU A 55 4.08 -1.68 -5.70
N PRO A 56 4.02 -3.00 -5.44
CA PRO A 56 2.74 -3.68 -5.29
C PRO A 56 1.87 -2.97 -4.25
N ILE A 57 0.62 -2.75 -4.63
CA ILE A 57 -0.40 -2.12 -3.80
C ILE A 57 -0.87 -3.14 -2.77
N ILE A 58 -0.84 -2.75 -1.50
CA ILE A 58 -1.31 -3.59 -0.39
C ILE A 58 -2.54 -2.99 0.31
N GLY A 59 -2.86 -1.72 0.05
CA GLY A 59 -3.94 -1.01 0.71
C GLY A 59 -4.18 0.37 0.13
N TYR A 60 -4.98 1.16 0.83
CA TYR A 60 -5.24 2.55 0.51
C TYR A 60 -5.40 3.38 1.79
N GLU A 61 -5.21 4.68 1.66
CA GLU A 61 -5.46 5.66 2.71
C GLU A 61 -6.90 6.19 2.61
N ASP A 62 -7.56 6.38 3.74
CA ASP A 62 -8.96 6.77 3.83
C ASP A 62 -9.25 8.24 3.50
N PHE A 63 -8.25 9.11 3.62
CA PHE A 63 -8.44 10.54 3.50
C PHE A 63 -8.35 11.01 2.04
N LEU A 64 -7.26 10.69 1.36
CA LEU A 64 -7.02 11.10 -0.03
C LEU A 64 -7.33 9.99 -1.05
N GLY A 65 -7.48 8.74 -0.59
CA GLY A 65 -7.63 7.58 -1.48
C GLY A 65 -6.29 7.11 -2.05
N ASP A 66 -5.17 7.63 -1.56
CA ASP A 66 -3.83 7.27 -2.03
C ASP A 66 -3.45 5.85 -1.66
N LEU A 67 -2.51 5.31 -2.43
CA LEU A 67 -2.24 3.88 -2.41
C LEU A 67 -1.16 3.55 -1.40
N VAL A 68 -1.42 2.56 -0.57
CA VAL A 68 -0.41 2.01 0.33
C VAL A 68 0.31 0.89 -0.42
N CYS A 69 1.61 1.04 -0.61
CA CYS A 69 2.45 0.13 -1.36
C CYS A 69 3.61 -0.40 -0.53
N VAL A 70 4.20 -1.51 -0.97
CA VAL A 70 5.51 -1.98 -0.48
C VAL A 70 6.55 -1.74 -1.55
N ASP A 71 7.62 -1.00 -1.26
CA ASP A 71 8.76 -0.95 -2.15
C ASP A 71 9.55 -2.27 -2.05
N LEU A 72 9.49 -3.07 -3.11
CA LEU A 72 10.18 -4.36 -3.17
C LEU A 72 11.71 -4.23 -3.13
N LYS A 73 12.26 -3.07 -3.48
CA LYS A 73 13.70 -2.77 -3.46
C LYS A 73 14.18 -2.47 -2.05
N THR A 74 13.45 -1.66 -1.29
CA THR A 74 13.86 -1.19 0.04
C THR A 74 13.19 -1.92 1.21
N ASN A 75 12.10 -2.64 0.93
CA ASN A 75 11.22 -3.32 1.91
C ASN A 75 10.37 -2.35 2.76
N GLU A 76 10.30 -1.08 2.36
CA GLU A 76 9.54 -0.04 3.03
C GLU A 76 8.06 -0.11 2.68
N VAL A 77 7.21 0.35 3.60
CA VAL A 77 5.79 0.61 3.35
C VAL A 77 5.62 2.10 3.13
N VAL A 78 5.02 2.47 2.01
CA VAL A 78 4.92 3.84 1.54
C VAL A 78 3.50 4.18 1.12
N ILE A 79 3.13 5.45 1.24
CA ILE A 79 1.97 6.03 0.54
C ILE A 79 2.46 6.59 -0.78
N VAL A 80 1.76 6.24 -1.85
CA VAL A 80 2.05 6.67 -3.22
C VAL A 80 0.80 7.36 -3.76
N ASP A 81 0.99 8.58 -4.23
CA ASP A 81 -0.06 9.35 -4.88
C ASP A 81 -0.51 8.61 -6.15
N HIS A 82 -1.82 8.43 -6.27
CA HIS A 82 -2.40 7.59 -7.32
C HIS A 82 -2.47 8.27 -8.70
N GLU A 83 -2.27 9.60 -8.78
CA GLU A 83 -2.29 10.36 -10.03
C GLU A 83 -0.87 10.59 -10.59
N THR A 84 0.13 10.74 -9.71
CA THR A 84 1.49 11.17 -10.04
C THR A 84 2.53 10.06 -9.86
N PHE A 85 2.17 8.98 -9.16
CA PHE A 85 3.07 7.89 -8.78
C PHE A 85 4.24 8.30 -7.88
N GLU A 86 4.18 9.49 -7.28
CA GLU A 86 5.19 9.98 -6.35
C GLU A 86 4.99 9.37 -4.95
N VAL A 87 6.10 9.05 -4.28
CA VAL A 87 6.08 8.61 -2.88
C VAL A 87 5.87 9.83 -2.00
N GLU A 88 4.73 9.90 -1.33
CA GLU A 88 4.38 11.01 -0.45
C GLU A 88 4.92 10.81 0.97
N GLU A 89 4.80 9.58 1.48
CA GLU A 89 5.11 9.26 2.87
C GLU A 89 5.70 7.86 3.01
N THR A 90 6.66 7.69 3.92
CA THR A 90 7.14 6.36 4.34
C THR A 90 6.53 6.01 5.70
N LEU A 91 5.58 5.07 5.71
CA LEU A 91 4.86 4.63 6.90
C LEU A 91 5.71 3.71 7.78
N SER A 92 6.56 2.88 7.18
CA SER A 92 7.44 1.96 7.89
C SER A 92 8.64 1.58 7.05
N THR A 93 9.78 1.31 7.71
CA THR A 93 10.98 0.82 7.05
C THR A 93 10.95 -0.69 6.75
N SER A 94 9.87 -1.38 7.12
CA SER A 94 9.75 -2.83 7.02
C SER A 94 8.29 -3.26 7.04
N VAL A 95 7.85 -3.93 5.97
CA VAL A 95 6.49 -4.50 5.90
C VAL A 95 6.20 -5.48 7.04
N ASN A 96 7.20 -6.25 7.46
CA ASN A 96 7.05 -7.19 8.58
C ASN A 96 6.83 -6.48 9.91
N ASP A 97 7.48 -5.33 10.11
CA ASP A 97 7.32 -4.57 11.35
C ASP A 97 6.03 -3.76 11.34
N TRP A 98 5.57 -3.35 10.15
CA TRP A 98 4.31 -2.64 10.00
C TRP A 98 3.08 -3.54 10.22
N LEU A 99 3.16 -4.82 9.84
CA LEU A 99 2.06 -5.78 9.97
C LEU A 99 2.02 -6.52 11.33
N ARG A 100 2.80 -6.10 12.33
CA ARG A 100 2.87 -6.71 13.68
C ARG A 100 2.02 -5.96 14.70
#